data_AF-A0A2W5T9E7-F1
#
_entry.id   AF-A0A2W5T9E7-F1
#
_cell.length_a   1.000
_cell.length_b   1.000
_cell.length_c   1.000
_cell.angle_alpha   90.00
_cell.angle_beta   90.00
_cell.angle_gamma   90.00
#
_symmetry.space_group_name_H-M   'P 1'
#
loop_
_entity.id
_entity.type
_entity.pdbx_description
1 polymer ?
#
loop_
_entity_poly.entity_id
_entity_poly.type
_entity_poly.pdbx_seq_one_letter_code
_entity_poly.pdbx_strand_id
1 'polypeptide(L)'
;MRGAIAVLYAHWEGFIKHSSELYLAYLIERRHDYIELRFNFVALGLRSQLLSALQRGGVEALAKQIEFIHSGLRSRARFSFKNVVDTKSNLSVAVFKDIVSAIGLVYRDEFAVAEKPIIERLLELRNGIAHGEWRKVELSEFSEIYVKIDELLAMFAADLENAALNRSYLRT
;
A
#
# COMPACT_ATOMS: atom_id res chain seq x y z
N MET A 1 15.34 24.56 -1.90
CA MET A 1 14.12 23.80 -2.25
C MET A 1 14.34 22.37 -2.74
N ARG A 2 15.23 22.10 -3.70
CA ARG A 2 15.30 20.75 -4.33
C ARG A 2 15.48 19.60 -3.34
N GLY A 3 16.41 19.75 -2.39
CA GLY A 3 16.59 18.78 -1.32
C GLY A 3 15.36 18.61 -0.44
N ALA A 4 14.61 19.69 -0.17
CA ALA A 4 13.40 19.63 0.66
C ALA A 4 12.28 18.84 -0.02
N ILE A 5 12.08 19.00 -1.33
CA ILE A 5 11.15 18.16 -2.11
C ILE A 5 11.57 16.69 -2.09
N ALA A 6 12.87 16.41 -2.27
CA ALA A 6 13.38 15.05 -2.24
C ALA A 6 13.16 14.40 -0.87
N VAL A 7 13.41 15.12 0.22
CA VAL A 7 13.18 14.66 1.60
C VAL A 7 11.68 14.46 1.86
N LEU A 8 10.83 15.41 1.46
CA LEU A 8 9.38 15.31 1.66
C LEU A 8 8.80 14.11 0.91
N TYR A 9 9.21 13.91 -0.35
CA TYR A 9 8.82 12.74 -1.12
C TYR A 9 9.31 11.43 -0.49
N ALA A 10 10.58 11.38 -0.06
CA ALA A 10 11.13 10.20 0.60
C ALA A 10 10.40 9.90 1.92
N HIS A 11 9.97 10.93 2.65
CA HIS A 11 9.15 10.77 3.84
C HIS A 11 7.77 10.21 3.52
N TRP A 12 7.08 10.79 2.53
CA TRP A 12 5.79 10.29 2.03
C TRP A 12 5.87 8.82 1.60
N GLU A 13 6.78 8.49 0.68
CA GLU A 13 6.96 7.13 0.17
C GLU A 13 7.36 6.15 1.28
N GLY A 14 8.36 6.53 2.08
CA GLY A 14 8.91 5.69 3.14
C GLY A 14 7.90 5.41 4.25
N PHE A 15 7.12 6.42 4.65
CA PHE A 15 6.10 6.27 5.67
C PHE A 15 4.98 5.33 5.22
N ILE A 16 4.39 5.59 4.04
CA ILE A 16 3.32 4.74 3.49
C ILE A 16 3.80 3.29 3.38
N LYS A 17 5.03 3.08 2.89
CA LYS A 17 5.61 1.75 2.79
C LYS A 17 5.76 1.08 4.15
N HIS A 18 6.49 1.72 5.06
CA HIS A 18 6.92 1.09 6.30
C HIS A 18 5.74 0.85 7.26
N SER A 19 4.84 1.82 7.38
CA SER A 19 3.64 1.68 8.22
C SER A 19 2.70 0.57 7.70
N SER A 20 2.55 0.44 6.38
CA SER A 20 1.80 -0.66 5.77
C SER A 20 2.44 -2.02 6.07
N GLU A 21 3.77 -2.13 5.95
CA GLU A 21 4.50 -3.36 6.30
C GLU A 21 4.34 -3.73 7.77
N LEU A 22 4.46 -2.75 8.67
CA LEU A 22 4.25 -2.95 10.11
C LEU A 22 2.83 -3.41 10.43
N TYR A 23 1.83 -2.83 9.79
CA TYR A 23 0.44 -3.23 9.97
C TYR A 23 0.19 -4.68 9.50
N LEU A 24 0.73 -5.07 8.34
CA LEU A 24 0.64 -6.44 7.87
C LEU A 24 1.38 -7.42 8.79
N ALA A 25 2.54 -7.03 9.32
CA ALA A 25 3.27 -7.84 10.31
C ALA A 25 2.44 -8.05 11.58
N TYR A 26 1.85 -6.97 12.11
CA TYR A 26 0.92 -7.03 13.25
C TYR A 26 -0.23 -8.02 13.00
N LEU A 27 -0.85 -8.00 11.82
CA LEU A 27 -1.96 -8.89 11.46
C LEU A 27 -1.51 -10.36 11.46
N ILE A 28 -0.36 -10.67 10.86
CA ILE A 28 0.17 -12.04 10.81
C ILE A 28 0.45 -12.57 12.21
N GLU A 29 0.95 -11.73 13.11
CA GLU A 29 1.21 -12.10 14.51
C GLU A 29 -0.07 -12.45 15.28
N ARG A 30 -1.25 -12.01 14.83
CA ARG A 30 -2.53 -12.41 15.45
C ARG A 30 -2.92 -13.87 15.17
N ARG A 31 -2.26 -14.53 14.21
CA ARG A 31 -2.44 -15.96 13.87
C ARG A 31 -3.88 -16.36 13.51
N HIS A 32 -4.62 -15.48 12.83
CA HIS A 32 -5.94 -15.83 12.29
C HIS A 32 -5.83 -16.86 11.16
N ASP A 33 -6.89 -17.63 10.96
CA ASP A 33 -7.08 -18.47 9.78
C ASP A 33 -7.57 -17.61 8.60
N TYR A 34 -7.29 -18.02 7.37
CA TYR A 34 -7.72 -17.26 6.18
C TYR A 34 -9.24 -17.04 6.12
N ILE A 35 -10.02 -17.98 6.65
CA ILE A 35 -11.48 -17.90 6.68
C ILE A 35 -12.00 -16.74 7.54
N GLU A 36 -11.23 -16.31 8.54
CA GLU A 36 -11.56 -15.19 9.43
C GLU A 36 -11.19 -13.84 8.80
N LEU A 37 -10.26 -13.80 7.85
CA LEU A 37 -9.70 -12.57 7.29
C LEU A 37 -10.47 -12.09 6.06
N ARG A 38 -10.53 -10.77 5.87
CA ARG A 38 -11.06 -10.18 4.64
C ARG A 38 -10.34 -10.70 3.39
N PHE A 39 -11.07 -10.70 2.27
CA PHE A 39 -10.62 -11.32 1.02
C PHE A 39 -9.33 -10.73 0.44
N ASN A 40 -9.03 -9.45 0.69
CA ASN A 40 -7.77 -8.85 0.28
C ASN A 40 -6.58 -9.62 0.90
N PHE A 41 -6.65 -10.00 2.18
CA PHE A 41 -5.58 -10.77 2.84
C PHE A 41 -5.51 -12.22 2.36
N VAL A 42 -6.65 -12.82 2.03
CA VAL A 42 -6.68 -14.15 1.36
C VAL A 42 -5.98 -14.06 0.00
N ALA A 43 -6.27 -13.02 -0.78
CA ALA A 43 -5.62 -12.76 -2.05
C ALA A 43 -4.11 -12.54 -1.88
N LEU A 44 -3.66 -11.84 -0.83
CA LEU A 44 -2.23 -11.71 -0.50
C LEU A 44 -1.56 -13.06 -0.23
N GLY A 45 -2.24 -13.95 0.50
CA GLY A 45 -1.80 -15.33 0.75
C GLY A 45 -1.59 -16.15 -0.52
N LEU A 46 -2.48 -15.95 -1.50
CA LEU A 46 -2.51 -16.73 -2.73
C LEU A 46 -1.72 -16.12 -3.88
N ARG A 47 -1.38 -14.84 -3.80
CA ARG A 47 -0.82 -14.05 -4.92
C ARG A 47 0.35 -14.74 -5.61
N SER A 48 1.37 -15.14 -4.86
CA SER A 48 2.60 -15.72 -5.45
C SER A 48 2.32 -17.06 -6.16
N GLN A 49 1.51 -17.91 -5.55
CA GLN A 49 1.16 -19.21 -6.09
C GLN A 49 0.25 -19.10 -7.31
N LEU A 50 -0.74 -18.19 -7.26
CA LEU A 50 -1.64 -17.90 -8.36
C LEU A 50 -0.89 -17.32 -9.57
N LEU A 51 -0.02 -16.34 -9.36
CA LEU A 51 0.80 -15.77 -10.43
C LEU A 51 1.76 -16.82 -11.03
N SER A 52 2.38 -17.67 -10.19
CA SER A 52 3.22 -18.76 -10.68
C SER A 52 2.41 -19.78 -11.48
N ALA A 53 1.19 -20.11 -11.06
CA ALA A 53 0.30 -21.02 -11.79
C ALA A 53 -0.10 -20.43 -13.15
N LEU A 54 -0.42 -19.14 -13.21
CA LEU A 54 -0.78 -18.46 -14.46
C LEU A 54 0.40 -18.33 -15.44
N GLN A 55 1.62 -18.12 -14.93
CA GLN A 55 2.81 -17.97 -15.76
C GLN A 55 3.38 -19.31 -16.27
N ARG A 56 3.34 -20.36 -15.44
CA ARG A 56 4.05 -21.62 -15.69
C ARG A 56 3.12 -22.82 -15.94
N GLY A 57 1.85 -22.74 -15.57
CA GLY A 57 1.07 -23.92 -15.19
C GLY A 57 -0.09 -24.27 -16.12
N GLY A 58 -0.11 -25.54 -16.55
CA GLY A 58 -1.32 -26.18 -17.06
C GLY A 58 -2.38 -26.37 -15.97
N VAL A 59 -3.52 -26.95 -16.35
CA VAL A 59 -4.75 -27.08 -15.54
C VAL A 59 -4.52 -27.59 -14.10
N GLU A 60 -3.53 -28.46 -13.86
CA GLU A 60 -3.21 -28.98 -12.52
C GLU A 60 -2.79 -27.89 -11.52
N ALA A 61 -1.97 -26.91 -11.94
CA ALA A 61 -1.51 -25.84 -11.06
C ALA A 61 -2.68 -24.94 -10.64
N LEU A 62 -3.61 -24.67 -11.56
CA LEU A 62 -4.85 -23.94 -11.27
C LEU A 62 -5.77 -24.76 -10.35
N ALA A 63 -5.92 -26.06 -10.60
CA ALA A 63 -6.74 -26.95 -9.77
C ALA A 63 -6.29 -26.96 -8.30
N LYS A 64 -4.97 -26.99 -8.03
CA LYS A 64 -4.41 -26.87 -6.67
C LYS A 64 -4.79 -25.56 -5.96
N GLN A 65 -4.85 -24.44 -6.71
CA GLN A 65 -5.27 -23.16 -6.12
C GLN A 65 -6.77 -23.15 -5.82
N ILE A 66 -7.59 -23.73 -6.69
CA ILE A 66 -9.03 -23.89 -6.45
C ILE A 66 -9.28 -24.81 -5.24
N GLU A 67 -8.53 -25.90 -5.10
CA GLU A 67 -8.61 -26.79 -3.94
C GLU A 67 -8.27 -26.07 -2.62
N PHE A 68 -7.26 -25.20 -2.63
CA PHE A 68 -6.95 -24.34 -1.48
C PHE A 68 -8.10 -23.38 -1.16
N ILE A 69 -8.70 -22.74 -2.17
CA ILE A 69 -9.84 -21.84 -1.95
C ILE A 69 -11.03 -22.61 -1.37
N HIS A 70 -11.24 -23.85 -1.80
CA HIS A 70 -12.34 -24.69 -1.32
C HIS A 70 -12.12 -25.23 0.10
N SER A 71 -10.90 -25.69 0.42
CA SER A 71 -10.63 -26.48 1.64
C SER A 71 -9.52 -25.92 2.53
N GLY A 72 -8.63 -25.12 1.98
CA GLY A 72 -7.44 -24.57 2.65
C GLY A 72 -7.69 -23.30 3.47
N LEU A 73 -8.88 -22.67 3.39
CA LEU A 73 -9.15 -21.41 4.10
C LEU A 73 -9.17 -21.53 5.63
N ARG A 74 -9.35 -22.75 6.17
CA ARG A 74 -9.23 -23.02 7.62
C ARG A 74 -7.77 -23.15 8.09
N SER A 75 -6.80 -22.93 7.21
CA SER A 75 -5.40 -22.88 7.59
C SER A 75 -4.99 -21.48 8.06
N ARG A 76 -3.95 -21.44 8.91
CA ARG A 76 -3.36 -20.21 9.43
C ARG A 76 -2.88 -19.32 8.28
N ALA A 77 -3.25 -18.05 8.32
CA ALA A 77 -2.82 -17.08 7.33
C ALA A 77 -1.29 -16.90 7.36
N ARG A 78 -0.66 -17.05 6.20
CA ARG A 78 0.78 -16.85 6.01
C ARG A 78 1.01 -16.16 4.67
N PHE A 79 1.33 -14.88 4.68
CA PHE A 79 1.70 -14.15 3.48
C PHE A 79 2.97 -13.34 3.71
N SER A 80 3.83 -13.30 2.69
CA SER A 80 4.98 -12.40 2.69
C SER A 80 4.49 -10.98 2.43
N PHE A 81 4.74 -10.06 3.35
CA PHE A 81 4.34 -8.65 3.20
C PHE A 81 5.43 -7.79 2.54
N LYS A 82 6.69 -8.25 2.54
CA LYS A 82 7.83 -7.49 1.97
C LYS A 82 7.71 -7.17 0.47
N ASN A 83 6.96 -7.97 -0.28
CA ASN A 83 6.70 -7.76 -1.71
C ASN A 83 5.26 -7.31 -1.99
N VAL A 84 4.45 -7.12 -0.95
CA VAL A 84 3.07 -6.64 -1.07
C VAL A 84 3.06 -5.12 -1.11
N VAL A 85 3.89 -4.49 -0.28
CA VAL A 85 4.07 -3.05 -0.24
C VAL A 85 5.27 -2.67 -1.10
N ASP A 86 5.17 -2.94 -2.39
CA ASP A 86 6.16 -2.55 -3.37
C ASP A 86 5.77 -1.21 -3.99
N THR A 87 6.56 -0.17 -3.71
CA THR A 87 6.36 1.16 -4.28
C THR A 87 6.76 1.23 -5.76
N LYS A 88 7.25 0.14 -6.37
CA LYS A 88 7.69 0.08 -7.78
C LYS A 88 8.70 1.19 -8.13
N SER A 89 9.58 1.52 -7.19
CA SER A 89 10.56 2.64 -7.23
C SER A 89 9.96 4.05 -7.17
N ASN A 90 8.63 4.20 -7.25
CA ASN A 90 7.90 5.46 -7.15
C ASN A 90 6.47 5.24 -6.65
N LEU A 91 6.13 5.82 -5.49
CA LEU A 91 4.75 5.85 -4.99
C LEU A 91 3.85 6.79 -5.83
N SER A 92 3.39 6.29 -6.98
CA SER A 92 2.34 6.93 -7.78
C SER A 92 0.97 6.77 -7.13
N VAL A 93 -0.03 7.55 -7.57
CA VAL A 93 -1.41 7.41 -7.10
C VAL A 93 -1.94 5.99 -7.30
N ALA A 94 -1.65 5.37 -8.44
CA ALA A 94 -2.05 3.99 -8.71
C ALA A 94 -1.42 3.01 -7.71
N VAL A 95 -0.12 3.16 -7.43
CA VAL A 95 0.59 2.33 -6.45
C VAL A 95 0.06 2.57 -5.03
N PHE A 96 -0.25 3.81 -4.68
CA PHE A 96 -0.83 4.14 -3.38
C PHE A 96 -2.22 3.50 -3.21
N LYS A 97 -3.09 3.58 -4.21
CA LYS A 97 -4.40 2.89 -4.22
C LYS A 97 -4.26 1.37 -4.09
N ASP A 98 -3.31 0.78 -4.83
CA ASP A 98 -3.00 -0.65 -4.73
C ASP A 98 -2.60 -1.04 -3.30
N ILE A 99 -1.74 -0.24 -2.66
CA ILE A 99 -1.31 -0.47 -1.27
C ILE A 99 -2.50 -0.38 -0.31
N VAL A 100 -3.29 0.71 -0.36
CA VAL A 100 -4.47 0.93 0.49
C VAL A 100 -5.44 -0.25 0.39
N SER A 101 -5.73 -0.72 -0.83
CA SER A 101 -6.59 -1.87 -1.08
C SER A 101 -5.98 -3.18 -0.56
N ALA A 102 -4.69 -3.41 -0.82
CA ALA A 102 -3.98 -4.61 -0.39
C ALA A 102 -4.01 -4.79 1.13
N ILE A 103 -3.82 -3.70 1.88
CA ILE A 103 -3.87 -3.72 3.35
C ILE A 103 -5.29 -3.62 3.92
N GLY A 104 -6.32 -3.60 3.06
CA GLY A 104 -7.72 -3.69 3.46
C GLY A 104 -8.31 -2.40 4.03
N LEU A 105 -7.68 -1.26 3.76
CA LEU A 105 -8.20 0.07 4.07
C LEU A 105 -9.12 0.58 2.94
N VAL A 106 -9.92 1.59 3.26
CA VAL A 106 -10.77 2.29 2.29
C VAL A 106 -10.00 3.50 1.75
N TYR A 107 -9.98 3.66 0.43
CA TYR A 107 -9.43 4.85 -0.18
C TYR A 107 -10.37 6.03 0.02
N ARG A 108 -10.00 6.95 0.90
CA ARG A 108 -10.82 8.10 1.30
C ARG A 108 -10.88 9.20 0.22
N ASP A 109 -11.97 9.96 0.25
CA ASP A 109 -12.18 11.10 -0.66
C ASP A 109 -11.12 12.19 -0.49
N GLU A 110 -10.58 12.39 0.72
CA GLU A 110 -9.52 13.37 0.94
C GLU A 110 -8.21 13.00 0.23
N PHE A 111 -7.90 11.70 0.11
CA PHE A 111 -6.80 11.25 -0.74
C PHE A 111 -7.10 11.55 -2.21
N ALA A 112 -8.33 11.27 -2.66
CA ALA A 112 -8.77 11.51 -4.03
C ALA A 112 -8.66 12.98 -4.45
N VAL A 113 -9.09 13.90 -3.58
CA VAL A 113 -8.98 15.35 -3.79
C VAL A 113 -7.51 15.79 -3.88
N ALA A 114 -6.61 15.14 -3.14
CA ALA A 114 -5.18 15.47 -3.12
C ALA A 114 -4.35 14.82 -4.24
N GLU A 115 -4.91 13.86 -5.01
CA GLU A 115 -4.18 13.09 -6.03
C GLU A 115 -3.38 14.00 -6.97
N LYS A 116 -4.07 14.84 -7.74
CA LYS A 116 -3.44 15.73 -8.71
C LYS A 116 -2.67 16.89 -8.07
N PRO A 117 -3.29 17.73 -7.20
CA PRO A 117 -2.64 18.94 -6.75
C PRO A 117 -1.43 18.70 -5.84
N ILE A 118 -1.35 17.54 -5.19
CA ILE A 118 -0.38 17.29 -4.13
C ILE A 118 0.46 16.05 -4.40
N ILE A 119 -0.16 14.86 -4.55
CA ILE A 119 0.58 13.59 -4.62
C ILE A 119 1.32 13.49 -5.96
N GLU A 120 0.62 13.66 -7.08
CA GLU A 120 1.22 13.68 -8.41
C GLU A 120 2.18 14.86 -8.55
N ARG A 121 1.80 16.04 -8.07
CA ARG A 121 2.67 17.22 -8.10
C ARG A 121 3.99 16.99 -7.37
N LEU A 122 3.96 16.41 -6.17
CA LEU A 122 5.18 16.09 -5.40
C LEU A 122 6.06 15.07 -6.15
N LEU A 123 5.46 14.02 -6.71
CA LEU A 123 6.17 13.03 -7.51
C LEU A 123 6.81 13.63 -8.76
N GLU A 124 6.07 14.48 -9.49
CA GLU A 124 6.56 15.20 -10.66
C GLU A 124 7.75 16.10 -10.31
N LEU A 125 7.64 16.87 -9.23
CA LEU A 125 8.73 17.74 -8.75
C LEU A 125 9.96 16.91 -8.39
N ARG A 126 9.79 15.80 -7.67
CA ARG A 126 10.89 14.89 -7.31
C ARG A 126 11.53 14.26 -8.54
N ASN A 127 10.75 13.79 -9.51
CA ASN A 127 11.27 13.20 -10.74
C ASN A 127 12.06 14.22 -11.56
N GLY A 128 11.55 15.43 -11.73
CA GLY A 128 12.28 16.50 -12.41
C GLY A 128 13.64 16.77 -11.74
N ILE A 129 13.68 16.85 -10.41
CA ILE A 129 14.93 17.04 -9.65
C ILE A 129 15.90 15.87 -9.88
N ALA A 130 15.43 14.62 -9.84
CA ALA A 130 16.25 13.44 -10.04
C ALA A 130 16.82 13.34 -11.47
N HIS A 131 16.09 13.83 -12.47
CA HIS A 131 16.53 13.91 -13.86
C HIS A 131 17.37 15.16 -14.17
N GLY A 132 17.66 16.01 -13.17
CA GLY A 132 18.45 17.22 -13.34
C GLY A 132 17.70 18.39 -13.99
N GLU A 133 16.38 18.27 -14.17
CA GLU A 133 15.55 19.32 -14.73
C GLU A 133 15.51 20.54 -13.81
N TRP A 134 15.62 21.74 -14.39
CA TRP A 134 15.44 22.97 -13.63
C TRP A 134 13.96 23.21 -13.35
N ARG A 135 13.51 22.84 -12.15
CA ARG A 135 12.20 23.21 -11.62
C ARG A 135 12.34 24.25 -10.51
N LYS A 136 11.83 25.45 -10.74
CA LYS A 136 11.68 26.46 -9.68
C LYS A 136 10.44 26.08 -8.88
N VAL A 137 10.61 25.91 -7.56
CA VAL A 137 9.53 25.67 -6.61
C VAL A 137 9.53 26.86 -5.67
N GLU A 138 8.42 27.59 -5.63
CA GLU A 138 8.28 28.74 -4.73
C GLU A 138 8.05 28.25 -3.29
N LEU A 139 8.37 29.10 -2.30
CA LEU A 139 8.24 28.71 -0.89
C LEU A 139 6.78 28.46 -0.50
N SER A 140 5.85 29.22 -1.07
CA SER A 140 4.42 29.04 -0.89
C SER A 140 3.95 27.67 -1.40
N GLU A 141 4.33 27.30 -2.63
CA GLU A 141 4.01 26.00 -3.21
C GLU A 141 4.57 24.84 -2.37
N PHE A 142 5.84 24.94 -1.98
CA PHE A 142 6.44 23.92 -1.10
C PHE A 142 5.69 23.80 0.24
N SER A 143 5.35 24.93 0.86
CA SER A 143 4.67 24.94 2.16
C SER A 143 3.27 24.34 2.07
N GLU A 144 2.54 24.60 1.00
CA GLU A 144 1.23 24.01 0.74
C GLU A 144 1.33 22.49 0.58
N ILE A 145 2.25 22.01 -0.26
CA ILE A 145 2.48 20.58 -0.46
C ILE A 145 2.91 19.92 0.86
N TYR A 146 3.81 20.55 1.62
CA TYR A 146 4.30 20.04 2.90
C TYR A 146 3.15 19.85 3.90
N VAL A 147 2.35 20.89 4.14
CA VAL A 147 1.23 20.84 5.08
C VAL A 147 0.25 19.74 4.66
N LYS A 148 -0.05 19.66 3.36
CA LYS A 148 -1.01 18.70 2.87
C LYS A 148 -0.49 17.26 2.97
N ILE A 149 0.79 17.02 2.69
CA ILE A 149 1.39 15.69 2.88
C ILE A 149 1.37 15.28 4.35
N ASP A 150 1.68 16.18 5.28
CA ASP A 150 1.63 15.91 6.72
C ASP A 150 0.22 15.50 7.17
N GLU A 151 -0.82 16.22 6.71
CA GLU A 151 -2.23 15.85 6.94
C GLU A 151 -2.57 14.44 6.40
N LEU A 152 -2.12 14.11 5.18
CA LEU A 152 -2.39 12.81 4.57
C LEU A 152 -1.66 11.67 5.30
N LEU A 153 -0.45 11.92 5.81
CA LEU A 153 0.31 10.95 6.61
C LEU A 153 -0.38 10.67 7.94
N ALA A 154 -0.81 11.72 8.65
CA ALA A 154 -1.56 11.58 9.89
C ALA A 154 -2.88 10.83 9.67
N MET A 155 -3.57 11.12 8.57
CA MET A 155 -4.80 10.43 8.17
C MET A 155 -4.56 8.94 7.92
N PHE A 156 -3.53 8.60 7.14
CA PHE A 156 -3.19 7.21 6.85
C PHE A 156 -2.79 6.44 8.12
N ALA A 157 -2.03 7.07 9.02
CA ALA A 157 -1.68 6.50 10.32
C ALA A 157 -2.93 6.17 11.15
N ALA A 158 -3.86 7.12 11.25
CA ALA A 158 -5.12 6.94 11.96
C ALA A 158 -5.97 5.81 11.36
N ASP A 159 -6.00 5.68 10.02
CA ASP A 159 -6.73 4.59 9.36
C ASP A 159 -6.14 3.21 9.73
N LEU A 160 -4.81 3.08 9.78
CA LEU A 160 -4.14 1.84 10.22
C LEU A 160 -4.43 1.51 11.69
N GLU A 161 -4.33 2.51 12.57
CA GLU A 161 -4.61 2.35 14.00
C GLU A 161 -6.06 1.93 14.23
N ASN A 162 -7.00 2.61 13.59
CA ASN A 162 -8.43 2.27 13.66
C ASN A 162 -8.70 0.86 13.13
N ALA A 163 -8.04 0.46 12.04
CA ALA A 163 -8.19 -0.88 11.51
C ALA A 163 -7.66 -1.96 12.49
N ALA A 164 -6.53 -1.68 13.14
CA ALA A 164 -5.94 -2.57 14.14
C ALA A 164 -6.81 -2.68 15.41
N LEU A 165 -7.29 -1.55 15.93
CA LEU A 165 -8.11 -1.45 17.15
C LEU A 165 -9.48 -2.11 16.96
N ASN A 166 -10.16 -1.78 15.86
CA ASN A 166 -11.50 -2.29 15.57
C ASN A 166 -11.49 -3.68 14.92
N ARG A 167 -10.30 -4.24 14.68
CA ARG A 167 -10.11 -5.52 13.97
C ARG A 167 -10.84 -5.57 12.63
N SER A 168 -10.83 -4.47 11.88
CA SER A 168 -11.56 -4.35 10.61
C SER A 168 -11.01 -5.27 9.52
N TYR A 169 -9.86 -5.89 9.76
CA TYR A 169 -9.28 -6.95 8.92
C TYR A 169 -10.01 -8.30 9.00
N LEU A 170 -10.89 -8.50 9.98
CA LEU A 170 -11.73 -9.68 10.10
C LEU A 170 -13.00 -9.57 9.24
N ARG A 171 -13.54 -10.72 8.85
CA ARG A 171 -14.87 -10.83 8.23
C ARG A 171 -15.91 -10.79 9.35
N THR A 172 -16.87 -9.89 9.22
CA THR A 172 -18.14 -9.89 9.95
C THR A 172 -19.02 -11.04 9.48
#